data_AF-A0A357TH34-F1
#
_entry.id   AF-A0A357TH34-F1
#
_cell.length_a   1.000
_cell.length_b   1.000
_cell.length_c   1.000
_cell.angle_alpha   90.00
_cell.angle_beta   90.00
_cell.angle_gamma   90.00
#
_symmetry.space_group_name_H-M   'P 1'
#
loop_
_entity.id
_entity.type
_entity.pdbx_description
1 polymer ?
#
loop_
_entity_poly.entity_id
_entity_poly.type
_entity_poly.pdbx_seq_one_letter_code
_entity_poly.pdbx_strand_id
1 'polypeptide(L)' 'LLARRLLERGVRFVQAYTAGWDSHDYLAKSHGERIRAVDRPIAALLKDLKQRGMLED' A
#
# COMPACT_ATOMS: atom_id res chain seq x y z
N LEU A 1 -5.48 -6.69 -3.05
CA LEU A 1 -6.85 -6.66 -3.63
C LEU A 1 -7.97 -6.48 -2.61
N LEU A 2 -7.78 -6.80 -1.32
CA LEU A 2 -8.83 -6.60 -0.31
C LEU A 2 -9.24 -5.12 -0.17
N ALA A 3 -8.27 -4.19 -0.12
CA ALA A 3 -8.54 -2.76 -0.03
C ALA A 3 -9.51 -2.27 -1.12
N ARG A 4 -9.23 -2.60 -2.39
CA ARG A 4 -10.14 -2.30 -3.50
C ARG A 4 -11.53 -2.87 -3.30
N ARG A 5 -11.64 -4.15 -2.91
CA ARG A 5 -12.95 -4.82 -2.71
C ARG A 5 -13.78 -4.21 -1.58
N LEU A 6 -13.13 -3.56 -0.60
CA LEU A 6 -13.79 -2.80 0.45
C LEU A 6 -14.29 -1.45 -0.10
N LEU A 7 -13.45 -0.74 -0.86
CA LEU A 7 -13.82 0.51 -1.53
C LEU A 7 -15.01 0.32 -2.48
N GLU A 8 -14.99 -0.73 -3.31
CA GLU A 8 -16.10 -1.11 -4.21
C GLU A 8 -17.41 -1.43 -3.46
N ARG A 9 -17.33 -1.77 -2.16
CA ARG A 9 -18.50 -2.01 -1.30
C ARG A 9 -18.98 -0.76 -0.54
N GLY A 10 -18.45 0.42 -0.87
CA GLY A 10 -18.84 1.68 -0.24
C GLY A 10 -18.19 1.95 1.11
N VAL A 11 -17.12 1.23 1.47
CA VAL A 11 -16.32 1.56 2.66
C VAL A 11 -15.64 2.90 2.42
N ARG A 12 -15.98 3.90 3.24
CA ARG A 12 -15.50 5.29 3.10
C ARG A 12 -14.02 5.47 3.37
N PHE A 13 -13.43 4.58 4.18
CA PHE A 13 -12.02 4.68 4.57
C PHE A 13 -11.41 3.30 4.77
N VAL A 14 -10.24 3.09 4.17
CA VAL A 14 -9.47 1.85 4.30
C VAL A 14 -8.03 2.22 4.62
N GLN A 15 -7.49 1.64 5.69
CA GLN A 15 -6.07 1.73 6.02
C GLN A 15 -5.39 0.39 5.70
N ALA A 16 -4.34 0.46 4.89
CA ALA A 16 -3.40 -0.63 4.69
C ALA A 16 -2.03 -0.17 5.19
N TYR A 17 -1.41 -0.94 6.08
CA TYR A 17 -0.13 -0.57 6.67
C TYR A 17 0.81 -1.78 6.75
N THR A 18 2.10 -1.48 6.86
CA THR A 18 3.15 -2.42 7.22
C THR A 18 3.89 -1.85 8.43
N ALA A 19 4.25 -2.71 9.38
CA ALA A 19 4.91 -2.31 10.62
C ALA A 19 6.44 -2.40 10.52
N GLY A 20 7.13 -1.96 11.57
CA GLY A 20 8.57 -2.19 11.78
C GLY A 20 9.52 -1.16 11.15
N TRP A 21 9.05 0.05 10.87
CA TRP A 21 9.89 1.14 10.36
C TRP A 21 10.82 1.77 11.40
N ASP A 22 10.63 1.47 12.69
CA ASP A 22 11.42 1.99 13.80
C ASP A 22 12.67 1.13 14.07
N SER A 23 13.56 1.05 13.07
CA SER A 23 14.80 0.27 13.19
C SER A 23 15.89 1.10 13.87
N HIS A 24 16.60 0.49 14.81
CA HIS A 24 17.70 1.14 15.53
C HIS A 24 19.09 0.69 15.03
N ASP A 25 19.14 -0.41 14.28
CA ASP A 25 20.35 -0.96 13.68
C ASP A 25 20.09 -1.41 12.23
N TYR A 26 21.17 -1.62 11.46
CA TYR A 26 21.14 -2.18 10.09
C TYR A 26 20.19 -1.46 9.11
N LEU A 27 20.03 -0.14 9.26
CA LEU A 27 19.02 0.68 8.56
C LEU A 27 18.94 0.42 7.05
N ALA A 28 20.07 0.45 6.34
CA ALA A 28 20.08 0.25 4.90
C ALA A 28 19.55 -1.13 4.47
N LYS A 29 19.88 -2.18 5.25
CA LYS A 29 19.41 -3.54 5.00
C LYS A 29 17.93 -3.66 5.37
N SER A 30 17.56 -3.31 6.59
CA SER A 30 16.19 -3.49 7.10
C SER A 30 15.18 -2.63 6.33
N HIS A 31 15.47 -1.36 6.09
CA HIS A 31 14.60 -0.49 5.30
C HIS A 31 14.62 -0.90 3.82
N GLY A 32 15.76 -1.30 3.28
CA GLY A 32 15.85 -1.79 1.89
C GLY A 32 14.96 -3.00 1.64
N GLU A 33 14.94 -3.97 2.55
CA GLU A 33 14.05 -5.14 2.48
C GLU A 33 12.56 -4.74 2.60
N ARG A 34 12.24 -3.84 3.53
CA ARG A 34 10.86 -3.34 3.73
C ARG A 34 10.34 -2.58 2.52
N ILE A 35 11.15 -1.68 1.96
CA ILE A 35 10.80 -0.92 0.75
C ILE A 35 10.48 -1.89 -0.39
N ARG A 36 11.35 -2.88 -0.64
CA ARG A 36 11.11 -3.89 -1.69
C ARG A 36 9.81 -4.68 -1.49
N ALA A 37 9.41 -4.90 -0.22
CA ALA A 37 8.17 -5.60 0.09
C ALA A 37 6.90 -4.76 -0.16
N VAL A 38 6.98 -3.42 -0.14
CA VAL A 38 5.80 -2.55 -0.25
C VAL A 38 5.70 -1.75 -1.54
N ASP A 39 6.82 -1.44 -2.18
CA ASP A 39 6.88 -0.57 -3.37
C ASP A 39 5.96 -1.08 -4.50
N ARG A 40 6.18 -2.32 -4.94
CA ARG A 40 5.39 -2.93 -6.02
C ARG A 40 3.91 -3.11 -5.66
N PRO A 41 3.54 -3.63 -4.47
CA PRO A 41 2.12 -3.73 -4.09
C PRO A 41 1.38 -2.40 -4.02
N ILE A 42 2.02 -1.34 -3.50
CA ILE A 42 1.43 0.00 -3.44
C ILE A 42 1.21 0.53 -4.86
N ALA A 43 2.23 0.46 -5.72
CA ALA A 43 2.13 0.90 -7.12
C ALA A 43 1.01 0.14 -7.88
N ALA A 44 0.91 -1.18 -7.67
CA ALA A 44 -0.13 -2.01 -8.27
C ALA A 44 -1.53 -1.61 -7.79
N LEU A 45 -1.71 -1.33 -6.49
CA LEU A 45 -3.00 -0.86 -5.95
C LEU A 45 -3.39 0.49 -6.56
N LEU A 46 -2.48 1.46 -6.59
CA LEU A 46 -2.76 2.79 -7.17
C LEU A 46 -3.12 2.69 -8.65
N LYS A 47 -2.40 1.85 -9.42
CA LYS A 47 -2.70 1.62 -10.83
C LYS A 47 -4.08 0.99 -11.04
N ASP A 48 -4.43 -0.03 -10.24
CA ASP A 48 -5.75 -0.70 -10.30
C ASP A 48 -6.89 0.26 -9.93
N LEU A 49 -6.71 1.10 -8.91
CA LEU A 49 -7.70 2.14 -8.56
C LEU A 49 -7.86 3.18 -9.68
N LYS A 50 -6.74 3.65 -10.27
CA LYS A 50 -6.77 4.58 -11.40
C LYS A 50 -7.51 4.00 -12.61
N GLN A 51 -7.23 2.75 -12.97
CA GLN A 51 -7.88 2.06 -14.10
C GLN A 51 -9.40 1.94 -13.94
N ARG A 52 -9.91 2.07 -12.72
CA ARG A 52 -11.33 1.96 -12.39
C ARG A 52 -12.01 3.32 -12.17
N GLY A 53 -11.30 4.42 -12.43
CA GLY A 53 -11.81 5.77 -12.17
C GLY A 53 -11.99 6.10 -10.68
N MET A 54 -11.43 5.29 -9.78
CA MET A 54 -11.60 5.44 -8.32
C MET A 54 -10.68 6.51 -7.71
N LEU A 55 -9.98 7.28 -8.55
CA LEU A 55 -9.10 8.39 -8.17
C LEU A 55 -9.52 9.71 -8.83
N GLU A 56 -10.68 9.76 -9.47
CA GLU A 56 -11.18 10.90 -10.27
C GLU A 56 -12.08 11.85 -9.45
N ASP A 57 -12.08 11.72 -8.12
CA ASP A 57 -12.87 12.53 -7.18
C ASP A 57 -12.38 13.99 -7.07
#